data_AF-A0A2V8P6D6-F1
#
_entry.id   AF-A0A2V8P6D6-F1
#
_cell.length_a   1.000
_cell.length_b   1.000
_cell.length_c   1.000
_cell.angle_alpha   90.00
_cell.angle_beta   90.00
_cell.angle_gamma   90.00
#
_symmetry.space_group_name_H-M   'P 1'
#
loop_
_entity.id
_entity.type
_entity.pdbx_description
1 polymer ?
#
loop_
_entity_poly.entity_id
_entity_poly.type
_entity_poly.pdbx_seq_one_letter_code
_entity_poly.pdbx_strand_id
1 'polypeptide(L)'
;SAEETDWPQIVRLYDLLERVQPSPIVSLNRAVAVAMVDGLQRGLALINELAATGNLDDYHLLHAARADLLRRLGSTAEAARSYELALTLATNESEKRFLERRLREVQPEQA
;
A
#
# COMPACT_ATOMS: atom_id res chain seq x y z
N SER A 1 -11.12 -0.13 16.06
CA SER A 1 -10.05 0.59 15.31
C SER A 1 -9.25 -0.43 14.51
N ALA A 2 -8.30 -0.01 13.67
CA ALA A 2 -7.39 -0.97 13.02
C ALA A 2 -6.62 -1.83 14.06
N GLU A 3 -6.43 -1.33 15.29
CA GLU A 3 -5.73 -2.06 16.36
C GLU A 3 -6.58 -3.19 16.97
N GLU A 4 -7.91 -3.14 16.81
CA GLU A 4 -8.83 -4.20 17.28
C GLU A 4 -9.03 -5.32 16.26
N THR A 5 -8.53 -5.13 15.03
CA THR A 5 -8.59 -6.14 13.97
C THR A 5 -7.65 -7.30 14.29
N ASP A 6 -8.12 -8.55 14.18
CA ASP A 6 -7.28 -9.76 14.25
C ASP A 6 -6.43 -9.89 12.97
N TRP A 7 -5.38 -9.07 12.88
CA TRP A 7 -4.44 -9.07 11.77
C TRP A 7 -3.74 -10.42 11.57
N PRO A 8 -3.29 -11.15 12.62
CA PRO A 8 -2.74 -12.49 12.45
C PRO A 8 -3.73 -13.45 11.76
N GLN A 9 -5.02 -13.39 12.08
CA GLN A 9 -6.03 -14.17 11.37
C GLN A 9 -6.17 -13.74 9.91
N ILE A 10 -6.16 -12.43 9.61
CA ILE A 10 -6.23 -11.93 8.24
C ILE A 10 -5.04 -12.41 7.41
N VAL A 11 -3.82 -12.39 7.95
CA VAL A 11 -2.63 -12.93 7.27
C VAL A 11 -2.84 -14.41 6.94
N ARG A 12 -3.30 -15.21 7.90
CA ARG A 12 -3.58 -16.65 7.65
C ARG A 12 -4.63 -16.87 6.58
N LEU A 13 -5.68 -16.04 6.54
CA LEU A 13 -6.71 -16.13 5.50
C LEU A 13 -6.14 -15.80 4.10
N TYR A 14 -5.27 -14.80 4.00
CA TYR A 14 -4.58 -14.51 2.75
C TYR A 14 -3.55 -15.59 2.38
N ASP A 15 -2.84 -16.19 3.35
CA ASP A 15 -1.96 -17.35 3.09
C ASP A 15 -2.73 -18.52 2.48
N LEU A 16 -3.94 -18.79 2.98
CA LEU A 16 -4.81 -19.83 2.42
C LEU A 16 -5.32 -19.44 1.03
N LEU A 17 -5.76 -18.20 0.86
CA LEU A 17 -6.26 -17.71 -0.42
C LEU A 17 -5.19 -17.75 -1.51
N GLU A 18 -3.94 -17.38 -1.19
CA GLU A 18 -2.82 -17.42 -2.14
C GLU A 18 -2.50 -18.83 -2.64
N ARG A 19 -2.72 -19.86 -1.81
CA ARG A 19 -2.56 -21.27 -2.21
C ARG A 19 -3.67 -21.75 -3.14
N VAL A 20 -4.90 -21.27 -2.95
CA VAL A 20 -6.07 -21.71 -3.71
C VAL A 20 -6.24 -20.91 -5.00
N GLN A 21 -5.91 -19.61 -4.94
CA GLN A 21 -6.05 -18.66 -6.05
C GLN A 21 -4.86 -17.67 -6.04
N PRO A 22 -3.71 -18.06 -6.59
CA PRO A 22 -2.56 -17.16 -6.72
C PRO A 22 -2.92 -15.93 -7.55
N SER A 23 -2.68 -14.74 -7.01
CA SER A 23 -2.92 -13.48 -7.70
C SER A 23 -2.06 -12.36 -7.10
N PRO A 24 -1.44 -11.50 -7.92
CA PRO A 24 -0.69 -10.34 -7.42
C PRO A 24 -1.51 -9.45 -6.47
N ILE A 25 -2.83 -9.36 -6.69
CA ILE A 25 -3.73 -8.58 -5.83
C ILE A 25 -3.87 -9.24 -4.44
N VAL A 26 -3.94 -10.57 -4.39
CA VAL A 26 -3.98 -11.32 -3.13
C VAL A 26 -2.67 -11.13 -2.37
N SER A 27 -1.53 -11.25 -3.05
CA SER A 27 -0.21 -11.03 -2.45
C SER A 27 -0.04 -9.59 -1.95
N LEU A 28 -0.57 -8.59 -2.66
CA LEU A 28 -0.55 -7.19 -2.21
C LEU A 28 -1.36 -7.00 -0.92
N ASN A 29 -2.59 -7.51 -0.89
CA ASN A 29 -3.43 -7.41 0.31
C ASN A 29 -2.81 -8.14 1.51
N ARG A 30 -2.18 -9.30 1.26
CA ARG A 30 -1.38 -10.02 2.25
C ARG A 30 -0.24 -9.18 2.79
N ALA A 31 0.52 -8.52 1.92
CA ALA A 31 1.65 -7.67 2.33
C ALA A 31 1.21 -6.51 3.24
N VAL A 32 0.05 -5.91 2.99
CA VAL A 32 -0.56 -4.90 3.88
C VAL A 32 -0.92 -5.50 5.23
N ALA A 33 -1.52 -6.69 5.27
CA ALA A 33 -1.82 -7.36 6.53
C ALA A 33 -0.55 -7.72 7.32
N VAL A 34 0.50 -8.19 6.65
CA VAL A 34 1.82 -8.44 7.25
C VAL A 34 2.40 -7.15 7.84
N ALA A 35 2.23 -6.00 7.18
CA ALA A 35 2.69 -4.71 7.71
C ALA A 35 2.11 -4.38 9.10
N MET A 36 0.89 -4.86 9.37
CA MET A 36 0.17 -4.62 10.62
C MET A 36 0.52 -5.62 11.72
N VAL A 37 1.06 -6.79 11.37
CA VAL A 37 1.49 -7.83 12.33
C VAL A 37 3.00 -7.73 12.60
N ASP A 38 3.79 -7.76 11.53
CA ASP A 38 5.26 -7.89 11.58
C ASP A 38 5.98 -6.55 11.41
N GLY A 39 5.23 -5.46 11.22
CA GLY A 39 5.75 -4.10 11.13
C GLY A 39 5.85 -3.57 9.69
N LEU A 40 5.84 -2.23 9.61
CA LEU A 40 5.71 -1.49 8.35
C LEU A 40 6.85 -1.77 7.37
N GLN A 41 8.08 -1.93 7.87
CA GLN A 41 9.25 -2.24 7.06
C GLN A 41 9.10 -3.60 6.37
N ARG A 42 8.55 -4.60 7.07
CA ARG A 42 8.34 -5.94 6.51
C ARG A 42 7.29 -5.92 5.41
N GLY A 43 6.17 -5.25 5.66
CA GLY A 43 5.13 -5.07 4.65
C GLY A 43 5.62 -4.30 3.43
N LEU A 44 6.39 -3.23 3.64
CA LEU A 44 6.96 -2.43 2.54
C LEU A 44 7.93 -3.24 1.68
N ALA A 45 8.76 -4.09 2.29
CA ALA A 45 9.66 -4.98 1.54
C ALA A 45 8.87 -5.91 0.60
N LEU A 46 7.80 -6.53 1.09
CA LEU A 46 6.93 -7.39 0.27
C LEU A 46 6.23 -6.61 -0.85
N ILE A 47 5.76 -5.39 -0.58
CA ILE A 47 5.17 -4.53 -1.61
C ILE A 47 6.20 -4.15 -2.68
N ASN A 48 7.45 -3.85 -2.30
CA ASN A 48 8.51 -3.54 -3.25
C ASN A 48 8.90 -4.77 -4.10
N GLU A 49 8.92 -5.97 -3.52
CA GLU A 49 9.11 -7.22 -4.26
C GLU A 49 8.00 -7.43 -5.31
N LEU A 50 6.74 -7.18 -4.93
CA LEU A 50 5.61 -7.24 -5.87
C LEU A 50 5.72 -6.18 -6.98
N ALA A 51 6.05 -4.94 -6.63
CA ALA A 51 6.25 -3.87 -7.60
C ALA A 51 7.36 -4.22 -8.61
N ALA A 52 8.44 -4.86 -8.18
CA ALA A 52 9.53 -5.28 -9.06
C ALA A 52 9.11 -6.32 -10.12
N THR A 53 7.96 -6.98 -9.96
CA THR A 53 7.43 -7.93 -10.97
C THR A 53 6.78 -7.24 -12.17
N GLY A 54 6.41 -5.96 -12.06
CA GLY A 54 5.71 -5.20 -13.10
C GLY A 54 4.21 -5.55 -13.26
N ASN A 55 3.72 -6.61 -12.61
CA ASN A 55 2.35 -7.12 -12.82
C ASN A 55 1.25 -6.18 -12.32
N LEU A 56 1.60 -5.18 -11.52
CA LEU A 56 0.67 -4.24 -10.87
C LEU A 56 1.05 -2.78 -11.13
N ASP A 57 1.87 -2.50 -12.16
CA ASP A 57 2.36 -1.15 -12.44
C ASP A 57 1.23 -0.15 -12.70
N ASP A 58 0.18 -0.57 -13.40
CA ASP A 58 -1.00 0.26 -13.66
C ASP A 58 -2.07 0.18 -12.55
N TYR A 59 -1.78 -0.52 -11.44
CA TYR A 59 -2.72 -0.73 -10.35
C TYR A 59 -2.51 0.31 -9.24
N HIS A 60 -3.35 1.35 -9.21
CA HIS A 60 -3.22 2.46 -8.27
C HIS A 60 -3.13 2.04 -6.79
N LEU A 61 -3.77 0.95 -6.37
CA LEU A 61 -3.72 0.48 -4.97
C LEU A 61 -2.34 -0.07 -4.56
N LEU A 62 -1.54 -0.57 -5.49
CA LEU A 62 -0.14 -0.93 -5.20
C LEU A 62 0.61 0.31 -4.73
N HIS A 63 0.52 1.39 -5.53
CA HIS A 63 1.23 2.63 -5.29
C HIS A 63 0.70 3.35 -4.04
N ALA A 64 -0.61 3.34 -3.82
CA ALA A 64 -1.23 3.90 -2.63
C ALA A 64 -0.80 3.18 -1.33
N ALA A 65 -0.75 1.84 -1.34
CA ALA A 65 -0.30 1.05 -0.19
C ALA A 65 1.17 1.28 0.11
N ARG A 66 2.02 1.30 -0.94
CA ARG A 66 3.45 1.64 -0.83
C ARG A 66 3.64 3.03 -0.21
N ALA A 67 2.90 4.02 -0.72
CA ALA A 67 2.95 5.39 -0.26
C ALA A 67 2.58 5.54 1.22
N ASP A 68 1.53 4.84 1.67
CA ASP A 68 1.10 4.89 3.08
C ASP A 68 2.15 4.32 4.04
N LEU A 69 2.74 3.17 3.70
CA LEU A 69 3.79 2.58 4.53
C LEU A 69 5.02 3.50 4.59
N LEU A 70 5.45 4.05 3.45
CA LEU A 70 6.57 5.00 3.38
C LEU A 70 6.29 6.26 4.20
N ARG A 71 5.07 6.83 4.12
CA ARG A 71 4.65 7.99 4.92
C ARG A 71 4.73 7.69 6.41
N ARG A 72 4.19 6.55 6.85
CA ARG A 72 4.21 6.13 8.26
C ARG A 72 5.63 5.81 8.77
N LEU A 73 6.54 5.45 7.87
CA LEU A 73 7.97 5.25 8.15
C LEU A 73 8.78 6.56 8.11
N GLY A 74 8.18 7.68 7.72
CA GLY A 74 8.85 8.98 7.62
C GLY A 74 9.61 9.22 6.30
N SER A 75 9.54 8.29 5.34
CA SER A 75 10.16 8.43 4.01
C SER A 75 9.29 9.30 3.09
N THR A 76 9.14 10.58 3.44
CA THR A 76 8.17 11.51 2.81
C THR A 76 8.37 11.69 1.30
N ALA A 77 9.61 11.82 0.82
CA ALA A 77 9.89 12.01 -0.59
C ALA A 77 9.50 10.79 -1.46
N GLU A 78 9.72 9.58 -0.95
CA GLU A 78 9.34 8.33 -1.63
C GLU A 78 7.82 8.10 -1.55
N ALA A 79 7.22 8.43 -0.41
CA ALA A 79 5.77 8.40 -0.24
C ALA A 79 5.09 9.33 -1.25
N ALA A 80 5.59 10.55 -1.42
CA ALA A 80 5.05 11.54 -2.34
C ALA A 80 5.03 11.01 -3.79
N ARG A 81 6.17 10.53 -4.30
CA ARG A 81 6.26 9.93 -5.64
C ARG A 81 5.27 8.78 -5.85
N SER A 82 5.05 7.99 -4.80
CA SER A 82 4.13 6.85 -4.86
C SER A 82 2.67 7.31 -4.83
N TYR A 83 2.33 8.33 -4.05
CA TYR A 83 1.00 8.93 -4.06
C TYR A 83 0.70 9.63 -5.40
N GLU A 84 1.68 10.33 -5.98
CA GLU A 84 1.55 10.95 -7.31
C GLU A 84 1.23 9.89 -8.37
N LEU A 85 1.96 8.78 -8.39
CA LEU A 85 1.69 7.68 -9.32
C LEU A 85 0.33 7.00 -9.06
N ALA A 86 -0.06 6.82 -7.79
CA ALA A 86 -1.40 6.35 -7.47
C ALA A 86 -2.48 7.30 -8.00
N LEU A 87 -2.24 8.61 -7.95
CA LEU A 87 -3.18 9.64 -8.39
C LEU A 87 -3.34 9.66 -9.92
N THR A 88 -2.27 9.43 -10.68
CA THR A 88 -2.36 9.34 -12.15
C THR A 88 -3.17 8.12 -12.62
N LEU A 89 -3.17 7.05 -11.84
CA LEU A 89 -3.83 5.77 -12.16
C LEU A 89 -5.25 5.65 -11.57
N ALA A 90 -5.58 6.42 -10.53
CA ALA A 90 -6.90 6.38 -9.90
C ALA A 90 -7.98 6.93 -10.84
N THR A 91 -9.08 6.18 -10.99
CA THR A 91 -10.18 6.54 -11.90
C THR A 91 -11.38 7.16 -11.17
N ASN A 92 -11.46 6.99 -9.85
CA ASN A 92 -12.56 7.47 -9.01
C ASN A 92 -12.19 8.78 -8.30
N GLU A 93 -13.04 9.80 -8.43
CA GLU A 93 -12.85 11.11 -7.80
C GLU A 93 -12.78 11.05 -6.26
N SER A 94 -13.43 10.08 -5.62
CA SER A 94 -13.32 9.90 -4.17
C SER A 94 -11.92 9.42 -3.76
N GLU A 95 -11.35 8.49 -4.54
CA GLU A 95 -9.99 7.98 -4.33
C GLU A 95 -8.97 9.08 -4.61
N LYS A 96 -9.12 9.84 -5.70
CA LYS A 96 -8.24 10.97 -6.01
C LYS A 96 -8.19 11.99 -4.88
N ARG A 97 -9.34 12.44 -4.38
CA ARG A 97 -9.39 13.38 -3.23
C ARG A 97 -8.72 12.81 -1.98
N PHE A 98 -8.88 11.51 -1.72
CA PHE A 98 -8.21 10.84 -0.61
C PHE A 98 -6.68 10.86 -0.80
N LEU A 99 -6.20 10.50 -1.99
CA LEU A 99 -4.78 10.45 -2.33
C LEU A 99 -4.14 11.85 -2.30
N GLU A 100 -4.80 12.86 -2.85
CA GLU A 100 -4.36 14.27 -2.79
C GLU A 100 -4.19 14.76 -1.35
N ARG A 101 -5.15 14.42 -0.48
CA ARG A 101 -5.05 14.77 0.94
C ARG A 101 -3.83 14.11 1.58
N ARG A 102 -3.57 12.83 1.28
CA ARG A 102 -2.40 12.12 1.80
C ARG A 102 -1.08 12.64 1.22
N LEU A 103 -1.06 13.04 -0.05
CA LEU A 103 0.09 13.65 -0.68
C LEU A 103 0.49 14.96 0.01
N ARG A 104 -0.49 15.82 0.34
CA ARG A 104 -0.25 17.05 1.11
C ARG A 104 0.34 16.81 2.51
N GLU A 105 0.10 15.65 3.13
CA GLU A 105 0.71 15.31 4.42
C GLU A 105 2.22 15.06 4.32
N VAL A 106 2.74 14.74 3.12
CA VAL A 106 4.17 14.43 2.89
C VAL A 106 4.90 15.46 2.01
N GLN A 107 4.15 16.34 1.37
CA GLN A 107 4.62 17.54 0.67
C GLN A 107 3.84 18.74 1.22
N PRO A 108 4.24 19.31 2.37
CA PRO A 108 3.67 20.59 2.77
C PRO A 108 3.95 21.61 1.66
N GLU A 109 2.93 22.39 1.29
CA GLU A 109 3.05 23.48 0.32
C GLU A 109 4.29 24.31 0.65
N GLN A 110 5.15 24.53 -0.34
CA GLN A 110 6.16 25.58 -0.22
C GLN A 110 5.39 26.89 -0.07
N ALA A 111 5.44 27.47 1.12
CA ALA A 111 4.94 28.82 1.40
C ALA A 111 5.73 29.87 0.61
#